data_AF-A0A0J8SXX2-F1
#
_entry.id   AF-A0A0J8SXX2-F1
#
_cell.length_a   1.000
_cell.length_b   1.000
_cell.length_c   1.000
_cell.angle_alpha   90.00
_cell.angle_beta   90.00
_cell.angle_gamma   90.00
#
_symmetry.space_group_name_H-M   'P 1'
#
loop_
_entity.id
_entity.type
_entity.pdbx_description
1 polymer ?
#
loop_
_entity_poly.entity_id
_entity_poly.type
_entity_poly.pdbx_seq_one_letter_code
_entity_poly.pdbx_strand_id
1 'polypeptide(L)' 'MLITDIYSPAGEKQIEGVTSARLVELIVQNSNASARYLPTKEEVVADLQHRLQPGDLVITMGAGDIWKVGDTLAKGLK' A
#
# COMPACT_ATOMS: atom_id res chain seq x y z
N MET A 1 1.87 2.91 -7.86
CA MET A 1 2.41 2.37 -6.59
C MET A 1 1.47 2.75 -5.46
N LEU A 2 1.13 1.82 -4.57
CA LEU A 2 0.24 2.06 -3.45
C LEU A 2 1.03 1.93 -2.15
N ILE A 3 0.89 2.90 -1.24
CA ILE A 3 1.60 2.91 0.05
C ILE A 3 0.56 2.99 1.17
N THR A 4 0.66 2.08 2.14
CA THR A 4 -0.19 2.05 3.35
C THR A 4 0.45 2.80 4.51
N ASP A 5 -0.29 2.92 5.61
CA ASP A 5 0.27 3.44 6.85
C ASP A 5 1.54 2.71 7.29
N ILE A 6 2.40 3.43 8.01
CA ILE A 6 3.62 2.87 8.57
C ILE A 6 3.23 1.77 9.55
N TYR A 7 3.62 0.54 9.22
CA TYR A 7 3.54 -0.55 10.17
C TYR A 7 4.56 -0.30 11.29
N SER A 8 4.07 -0.06 12.51
CA SER A 8 4.89 0.12 13.70
C SER A 8 4.44 -0.89 14.77
N PRO A 9 5.35 -1.76 15.26
CA PRO A 9 5.04 -2.68 16.35
C PRO A 9 4.55 -1.95 17.61
N ALA A 10 3.73 -2.62 18.41
CA ALA A 10 3.25 -2.06 19.66
C ALA A 10 4.42 -1.64 20.58
N GLY A 11 4.49 -0.36 20.93
CA GLY A 11 5.50 0.21 21.83
C GLY A 11 6.49 1.17 21.16
N GLU A 12 6.53 1.24 19.83
CA GLU A 12 7.32 2.26 19.13
C GLU A 12 6.54 3.57 19.02
N LYS A 13 7.21 4.68 19.34
CA LYS A 13 6.64 6.02 19.16
C LYS A 13 6.80 6.44 17.71
N GLN A 14 5.72 6.94 17.13
CA GLN A 14 5.78 7.62 15.84
C GLN A 14 6.74 8.83 15.94
N ILE A 15 7.55 9.01 14.90
CA ILE A 15 8.45 10.15 14.78
C ILE A 15 7.66 11.30 14.16
N GLU A 16 7.70 12.47 14.79
CA GLU A 16 7.03 13.66 14.28
C GLU A 16 7.48 13.99 12.85
N GLY A 17 6.51 14.25 11.97
CA GLY A 17 6.78 14.54 10.55
C GLY A 17 7.09 13.32 9.68
N VAL A 18 7.21 12.12 10.24
CA VAL A 18 7.43 10.87 9.49
C VAL A 18 6.10 10.15 9.31
N THR A 19 5.47 10.35 8.15
CA THR A 19 4.21 9.70 7.79
C THR A 19 4.27 9.12 6.38
N SER A 20 3.49 8.06 6.11
CA SER A 20 3.36 7.50 4.76
C SER A 20 2.79 8.51 3.76
N ALA A 21 1.88 9.40 4.20
CA ALA A 21 1.35 10.47 3.36
C ALA A 21 2.47 11.40 2.88
N ARG A 22 3.36 11.84 3.80
CA ARG A 22 4.50 12.69 3.46
C ARG A 22 5.48 11.98 2.52
N LEU A 23 5.71 10.69 2.74
CA LEU A 23 6.53 9.88 1.85
C LEU A 23 5.95 9.82 0.42
N VAL A 24 4.63 9.61 0.29
CA VAL A 24 3.96 9.60 -1.03
C VAL A 24 4.10 10.94 -1.73
N GLU A 25 3.90 12.06 -1.03
CA GLU A 25 4.11 13.40 -1.60
C GLU A 25 5.52 13.54 -2.20
N LEU A 26 6.55 13.13 -1.45
CA LEU A 26 7.93 13.19 -1.91
C LEU A 26 8.18 12.27 -3.11
N ILE A 27 7.61 11.07 -3.12
CA ILE A 27 7.74 10.14 -4.27
C ILE A 27 7.08 10.72 -5.52
N VAL A 28 5.89 11.30 -5.39
CA VAL A 28 5.18 11.94 -6.50
C VAL A 28 6.00 13.07 -7.08
N GLN A 29 6.62 13.89 -6.22
CA GLN A 29 7.45 15.03 -6.64
C GLN A 29 8.75 14.60 -7.33
N ASN A 30 9.37 13.50 -6.89
CA ASN A 30 10.75 13.19 -7.27
C ASN A 30 10.91 11.98 -8.20
N SER A 31 9.90 11.12 -8.36
CA SER A 31 10.11 9.84 -9.07
C SER A 31 8.89 9.28 -9.77
N ASN A 32 7.76 9.09 -9.07
CA ASN A 32 6.60 8.40 -9.62
C ASN A 32 5.31 9.16 -9.31
N ALA A 33 4.83 9.93 -10.29
CA ALA A 33 3.62 10.74 -10.19
C ALA A 33 2.33 9.93 -9.92
N SER A 34 2.35 8.60 -10.15
CA SER A 34 1.21 7.71 -9.90
C SER A 34 1.22 7.05 -8.51
N ALA A 35 2.18 7.41 -7.65
CA ALA A 35 2.20 6.93 -6.27
C ALA A 35 1.00 7.50 -5.50
N ARG A 36 0.32 6.64 -4.74
CA ARG A 36 -0.89 7.00 -3.99
C ARG A 36 -0.82 6.45 -2.58
N TYR A 37 -1.38 7.22 -1.66
CA TYR A 37 -1.50 6.88 -0.26
C TYR A 37 -2.88 6.27 -0.01
N LEU A 38 -2.93 5.06 0.55
CA LEU A 38 -4.14 4.36 0.97
C LEU A 38 -3.86 3.77 2.36
N PRO A 39 -4.30 4.43 3.45
CA PRO A 39 -3.91 4.08 4.81
C PRO A 39 -4.11 2.60 5.16
N THR A 40 -5.22 2.02 4.70
CA THR A 40 -5.67 0.69 5.10
C THR A 40 -5.46 -0.36 4.00
N LYS A 41 -5.31 -1.62 4.41
CA LYS A 41 -5.18 -2.75 3.48
C LYS A 41 -6.48 -2.98 2.71
N GLU A 42 -7.60 -2.71 3.35
CA GLU A 42 -8.96 -2.84 2.83
C GLU A 42 -9.16 -1.87 1.67
N GLU A 43 -8.69 -0.63 1.80
CA GLU A 43 -8.68 0.35 0.70
C GLU A 43 -7.80 -0.10 -0.45
N VAL A 44 -6.62 -0.68 -0.18
CA VAL A 44 -5.73 -1.22 -1.23
C VAL A 44 -6.42 -2.36 -2.00
N VAL A 45 -7.07 -3.29 -1.30
CA VAL A 45 -7.79 -4.40 -1.94
C VAL A 45 -8.93 -3.87 -2.81
N ALA A 46 -9.76 -2.96 -2.26
CA ALA A 46 -10.86 -2.36 -3.00
C ALA A 46 -10.34 -1.61 -4.24
N ASP A 47 -9.27 -0.82 -4.10
CA ASP A 47 -8.64 -0.07 -5.18
C ASP A 47 -8.16 -0.97 -6.33
N LEU A 48 -7.51 -2.09 -5.99
CA LEU A 48 -6.98 -3.05 -6.95
C LEU A 48 -8.08 -3.87 -7.63
N GLN A 49 -9.11 -4.29 -6.90
CA GLN A 49 -10.24 -5.04 -7.48
C GLN A 49 -10.95 -4.29 -8.62
N HIS A 50 -11.00 -2.97 -8.57
CA HIS A 50 -11.60 -2.15 -9.63
C HIS A 50 -10.67 -1.86 -10.81
N ARG A 51 -9.36 -2.07 -10.64
CA ARG A 51 -8.34 -1.65 -11.59
C ARG A 51 -7.67 -2.78 -12.34
N LEU A 52 -7.52 -3.94 -11.69
CA LEU A 52 -6.73 -5.03 -12.23
C LEU A 52 -7.33 -5.55 -13.53
N GLN A 53 -6.44 -5.80 -14.49
CA GLN A 53 -6.76 -6.36 -15.78
C GLN A 53 -6.05 -7.71 -15.97
N PRO A 54 -6.59 -8.60 -16.83
CA PRO A 54 -5.88 -9.82 -17.21
C PRO A 54 -4.47 -9.50 -17.73
N GLY A 55 -3.46 -10.13 -17.14
CA GLY A 55 -2.05 -9.91 -17.48
C GLY A 55 -1.28 -9.00 -16.51
N ASP A 56 -1.96 -8.35 -15.56
CA ASP A 56 -1.29 -7.53 -14.54
C ASP A 56 -0.49 -8.39 -13.54
N LEU A 57 0.68 -7.89 -13.12
CA LEU A 57 1.47 -8.44 -12.03
C LEU A 57 1.36 -7.54 -10.79
N VAL A 58 0.88 -8.10 -9.69
CA VAL A 58 0.81 -7.44 -8.39
C VAL A 58 1.91 -7.96 -7.48
N ILE A 59 2.71 -7.06 -6.91
CA ILE A 59 3.74 -7.38 -5.92
C ILE A 59 3.38 -6.64 -4.63
N THR A 60 3.15 -7.39 -3.55
CA THR A 60 3.05 -6.84 -2.19
C THR A 60 4.43 -6.87 -1.54
N MET A 61 4.87 -5.76 -0.96
CA MET A 61 6.19 -5.65 -0.33
C MET A 61 6.09 -4.90 0.99
N GLY A 62 6.80 -5.38 2.00
CA GLY A 62 6.87 -4.77 3.32
C GLY A 62 6.89 -5.81 4.44
N ALA A 63 7.05 -5.32 5.67
CA ALA A 63 6.95 -6.14 6.87
C ALA A 63 5.52 -6.18 7.41
N GLY A 64 5.31 -6.91 8.51
CA GLY A 64 4.00 -7.03 9.14
C GLY A 64 3.05 -7.91 8.34
N ASP A 65 1.84 -7.43 8.11
CA ASP A 65 0.76 -8.22 7.52
C ASP A 65 0.31 -7.76 6.14
N ILE A 66 1.17 -7.03 5.41
CA ILE A 66 0.90 -6.59 4.04
C ILE A 66 0.67 -7.77 3.07
N TRP A 67 1.27 -8.93 3.33
CA TRP A 67 1.07 -10.16 2.55
C TRP A 67 -0.41 -10.59 2.48
N LYS A 68 -1.22 -10.22 3.47
CA LYS A 68 -2.66 -10.52 3.50
C LYS A 68 -3.42 -9.84 2.35
N VAL A 69 -2.92 -8.73 1.82
CA VAL A 69 -3.51 -8.06 0.64
C VAL A 69 -3.44 -9.00 -0.57
N GLY A 70 -2.26 -9.60 -0.81
CA GLY A 70 -2.07 -10.54 -1.92
C GLY A 70 -2.95 -11.78 -1.77
N ASP A 71 -3.01 -12.36 -0.57
CA ASP A 71 -3.87 -13.50 -0.26
C ASP A 71 -5.36 -13.18 -0.48
N THR A 72 -5.81 -11.99 -0.04
CA THR A 72 -7.21 -11.55 -0.22
C THR A 72 -7.55 -11.32 -1.69
N LEU A 73 -6.66 -10.68 -2.45
CA LEU A 73 -6.85 -10.46 -3.89
C LEU A 73 -6.92 -11.80 -4.64
N ALA A 74 -6.01 -12.73 -4.37
CA ALA A 74 -5.98 -14.04 -5.01
C ALA A 74 -7.29 -14.83 -4.79
N LYS A 75 -7.89 -14.74 -3.61
CA LYS A 75 -9.19 -15.36 -3.30
C LYS A 75 -10.37 -14.73 -4.05
N GLY A 76 -10.25 -13.45 -4.43
CA GLY A 76 -11.29 -12.72 -5.17
C GLY A 76 -11.22 -12.87 -6.69
N LEU A 77 -10.07 -13.28 -7.22
CA LEU A 77 -9.87 -13.56 -8.64
C LEU A 77 -10.40 -14.98 -8.95
N LYS A 78 -11.35 -15.09 -9.88
CA LYS A 78 -11.90 -16.37 -10.38
C LYS A 78 -11.39 -16.65 -11.77
#